data_AF-A0A6B3G1T3-F1
#
_entry.id   AF-A0A6B3G1T3-F1
#
_cell.length_a   1.000
_cell.length_b   1.000
_cell.length_c   1.000
_cell.angle_alpha   90.00
_cell.angle_beta   90.00
_cell.angle_gamma   90.00
#
_symmetry.space_group_name_H-M   'P 1'
#
loop_
_entity.id
_entity.type
_entity.pdbx_description
1 polymer ?
#
loop_
_entity_poly.entity_id
_entity_poly.type
_entity_poly.pdbx_seq_one_letter_code
_entity_poly.pdbx_strand_id
1 'polypeptide(L)'
;MSGVGGVTVVGQPGEGREWVGASAASSGAGGGGDLRHSRGPWLRAAGGADQLVTLLGPVKTELEVAHQGVTAGAGALCALAELGAVRASWQRRFEDARKECGSLGGKMRAVVHGQAQANEAVKSGFEGVKTPSV
;
A
#
# COMPACT_ATOMS: atom_id res chain seq x y z
N MET A 1 -30.47 -46.91 -6.20
CA MET A 1 -29.19 -46.17 -6.13
C MET A 1 -29.25 -45.09 -7.21
N SER A 2 -30.05 -44.05 -6.95
CA SER A 2 -29.73 -42.85 -6.16
C SER A 2 -28.96 -41.84 -6.99
N GLY A 3 -29.65 -40.75 -7.29
CA GLY A 3 -29.17 -39.64 -8.07
C GLY A 3 -28.25 -38.71 -7.29
N VAL A 4 -27.51 -37.93 -8.07
CA VAL A 4 -26.89 -36.66 -7.69
C VAL A 4 -27.28 -35.73 -8.84
N GLY A 5 -28.08 -34.69 -8.66
CA GLY A 5 -27.95 -33.66 -7.65
C GLY A 5 -27.31 -32.45 -8.34
N GLY A 6 -28.11 -31.74 -9.14
CA GLY A 6 -27.67 -30.54 -9.85
C GLY A 6 -27.33 -29.44 -8.85
N VAL A 7 -26.15 -28.86 -9.01
CA VAL A 7 -25.77 -27.60 -8.35
C VAL A 7 -25.87 -26.49 -9.39
N THR A 8 -26.94 -25.72 -9.28
CA THR A 8 -27.04 -24.38 -9.86
C THR A 8 -26.39 -23.41 -8.87
N VAL A 9 -25.22 -22.86 -9.20
CA VAL A 9 -24.77 -21.62 -8.57
C VAL A 9 -25.51 -20.48 -9.24
N VAL A 10 -26.52 -19.99 -8.52
CA VAL A 10 -27.22 -18.74 -8.75
C VAL A 10 -26.26 -17.58 -8.51
N GLY A 11 -26.20 -16.63 -9.46
CA GLY A 11 -25.74 -15.26 -9.18
C GLY A 11 -24.76 -14.64 -10.17
N GLN A 12 -25.21 -14.28 -11.37
CA GLN A 12 -24.71 -13.10 -12.09
C GLN A 12 -25.95 -12.38 -12.64
N PRO A 13 -26.13 -11.07 -12.36
CA PRO A 13 -25.75 -10.04 -13.35
C PRO A 13 -25.35 -8.67 -12.75
N GLY A 14 -24.79 -7.79 -13.60
CA GLY A 14 -24.56 -6.35 -13.36
C GLY A 14 -23.08 -5.98 -13.43
N GLU A 15 -22.48 -5.66 -14.58
CA GLU A 15 -22.67 -4.43 -15.39
C GLU A 15 -22.63 -3.14 -14.56
N GLY A 16 -21.65 -2.27 -14.85
CA GLY A 16 -21.62 -0.90 -14.35
C GLY A 16 -20.62 -0.63 -13.23
N ARG A 17 -19.31 -0.55 -13.53
CA ARG A 17 -18.46 0.41 -12.78
C ARG A 17 -18.82 1.80 -13.26
N GLU A 18 -19.96 2.27 -12.81
CA GLU A 18 -20.34 3.67 -12.82
C GLU A 18 -19.40 4.42 -11.89
N TRP A 19 -18.42 5.10 -12.48
CA TRP A 19 -17.77 6.23 -11.84
C TRP A 19 -18.86 7.26 -11.57
N VAL A 20 -19.48 7.20 -10.39
CA VAL A 20 -20.44 8.22 -9.96
C VAL A 20 -19.62 9.50 -9.78
N GLY A 21 -19.72 10.38 -10.77
CA GLY A 21 -19.11 11.69 -10.76
C GLY A 21 -19.50 12.42 -9.48
N ALA A 22 -18.50 12.97 -8.79
CA ALA A 22 -18.75 13.89 -7.71
C ALA A 22 -19.41 15.15 -8.31
N SER A 23 -20.73 15.24 -8.18
CA SER A 23 -21.49 16.43 -8.52
C SER A 23 -20.95 17.60 -7.70
N ALA A 24 -20.44 18.62 -8.39
CA ALA A 24 -20.14 19.91 -7.81
C ALA A 24 -21.45 20.57 -7.38
N ALA A 25 -21.73 20.56 -6.07
CA ALA A 25 -22.70 21.46 -5.47
C ALA A 25 -21.95 22.64 -4.85
N SER A 26 -21.86 23.74 -5.59
CA SER A 26 -21.46 25.02 -5.04
C SER A 26 -22.64 25.61 -4.26
N SER A 27 -22.45 25.84 -2.97
CA SER A 27 -23.26 26.76 -2.17
C SER A 27 -22.35 27.33 -1.09
N GLY A 28 -21.96 28.60 -1.26
CA GLY A 28 -21.05 29.29 -0.36
C GLY A 28 -21.74 29.75 0.92
N ALA A 29 -21.02 29.66 2.05
CA ALA A 29 -21.06 30.59 3.17
C ALA A 29 -20.01 30.16 4.23
N GLY A 30 -19.19 31.12 4.70
CA GLY A 30 -18.43 31.00 5.94
C GLY A 30 -16.95 30.68 5.80
N GLY A 31 -16.12 31.71 5.69
CA GLY A 31 -14.68 31.63 5.94
C GLY A 31 -14.42 31.26 7.40
N GLY A 32 -13.64 30.21 7.63
CA GLY A 32 -13.35 29.68 8.98
C GLY A 32 -13.15 28.17 9.06
N GLY A 33 -13.11 27.47 7.92
CA GLY A 33 -12.71 26.06 7.89
C GLY A 33 -11.20 25.94 8.10
N ASP A 34 -10.79 25.53 9.31
CA ASP A 34 -9.49 24.90 9.54
C ASP A 34 -9.27 23.88 8.43
N LEU A 35 -8.23 24.07 7.60
CA LEU A 35 -7.88 23.14 6.53
C LEU A 35 -7.40 21.85 7.19
N ARG A 36 -8.33 20.99 7.59
CA ARG A 36 -8.04 19.74 8.27
C ARG A 36 -7.36 18.79 7.30
N HIS A 37 -6.03 18.86 7.28
CA HIS A 37 -5.23 17.89 6.57
C HIS A 37 -5.47 16.51 7.18
N SER A 38 -5.94 15.60 6.34
CA SER A 38 -6.15 14.21 6.71
C SER A 38 -4.78 13.55 6.93
N ARG A 39 -4.31 13.53 8.18
CA ARG A 39 -3.14 12.73 8.58
C ARG A 39 -3.39 11.23 8.46
N GLY A 40 -4.67 10.83 8.59
CA GLY A 40 -5.11 9.43 8.61
C GLY A 40 -4.68 8.60 7.40
N PRO A 41 -4.90 9.04 6.15
CA PRO A 41 -4.45 8.32 4.96
C PRO A 41 -2.94 8.05 4.93
N TRP A 42 -2.10 9.04 5.26
CA TRP A 42 -0.64 8.89 5.26
C TRP A 42 -0.16 7.94 6.35
N LEU A 43 -0.73 8.02 7.56
CA LEU A 43 -0.38 7.10 8.65
C LEU A 43 -0.87 5.67 8.37
N ARG A 44 -2.06 5.51 7.78
CA ARG A 44 -2.54 4.18 7.33
C ARG A 44 -1.65 3.59 6.26
N ALA A 45 -1.24 4.40 5.28
CA ALA A 45 -0.32 3.95 4.24
C ALA A 45 1.04 3.57 4.83
N ALA A 46 1.55 4.32 5.82
CA ALA A 46 2.78 3.98 6.52
C ALA A 46 2.68 2.62 7.24
N GLY A 47 1.57 2.39 7.95
CA GLY A 47 1.31 1.09 8.59
C GLY A 47 1.16 -0.05 7.58
N GLY A 48 0.58 0.21 6.40
CA GLY A 48 0.53 -0.76 5.31
C GLY A 48 1.93 -1.11 4.77
N ALA A 49 2.81 -0.13 4.63
CA ALA A 49 4.20 -0.37 4.24
C ALA A 49 4.96 -1.21 5.29
N ASP A 50 4.75 -0.94 6.58
CA ASP A 50 5.33 -1.73 7.67
C ASP A 50 4.81 -3.19 7.64
N GLN A 51 3.53 -3.40 7.32
CA GLN A 51 2.95 -4.74 7.13
C GLN A 51 3.57 -5.48 5.93
N LEU A 52 3.79 -4.80 4.80
CA LEU A 52 4.45 -5.39 3.64
C LEU A 52 5.88 -5.85 3.97
N VAL A 53 6.65 -5.08 4.75
CA VAL A 53 7.99 -5.49 5.21
C VAL A 53 7.92 -6.78 6.04
N THR A 54 6.90 -6.88 6.90
CA THR A 54 6.68 -8.06 7.76
C THR A 54 6.34 -9.27 6.90
N LEU A 55 5.41 -9.14 5.96
CA LEU A 55 4.99 -10.22 5.05
C LEU A 55 6.13 -10.68 4.12
N LEU A 56 6.99 -9.76 3.67
CA LEU A 56 8.14 -10.09 2.82
C LEU A 56 9.32 -10.70 3.60
N GLY A 57 9.37 -10.54 4.92
CA GLY A 57 10.44 -11.05 5.78
C GLY A 57 10.75 -12.55 5.59
N PRO A 58 9.75 -13.46 5.72
CA PRO A 58 10.00 -14.89 5.62
C PRO A 58 10.19 -15.41 4.18
N VAL A 59 9.66 -14.72 3.17
CA VAL A 59 9.55 -15.21 1.77
C VAL A 59 10.90 -15.66 1.19
N LYS A 60 11.99 -14.93 1.47
CA LYS A 60 13.32 -15.31 0.97
C LYS A 60 13.78 -16.66 1.52
N THR A 61 13.60 -16.89 2.81
CA THR A 61 13.99 -18.12 3.49
C THR A 61 13.07 -19.27 3.10
N GLU A 62 11.77 -19.03 2.98
CA GLU A 62 10.81 -20.05 2.51
C GLU A 62 11.14 -20.50 1.08
N LEU A 63 11.49 -19.57 0.18
CA LEU A 63 11.91 -19.90 -1.17
C LEU A 63 13.23 -20.68 -1.21
N GLU A 64 14.17 -20.38 -0.30
CA GLU A 64 15.43 -21.13 -0.14
C GLU A 64 15.14 -22.60 0.21
N VAL A 65 14.30 -22.82 1.24
CA VAL A 65 13.91 -24.15 1.74
C VAL A 65 13.16 -24.93 0.66
N ALA A 66 12.19 -24.30 -0.02
CA ALA A 66 11.44 -24.94 -1.10
C ALA A 66 12.37 -25.39 -2.25
N HIS A 67 13.36 -24.57 -2.61
CA HIS A 67 14.31 -24.92 -3.66
C HIS A 67 15.25 -26.06 -3.26
N GLN A 68 15.71 -26.10 -2.02
CA GLN A 68 16.51 -27.23 -1.52
C GLN A 68 15.74 -28.56 -1.66
N GLY A 69 14.45 -28.56 -1.34
CA GLY A 69 13.56 -29.72 -1.56
C GLY A 69 13.51 -30.17 -3.02
N VAL A 70 13.44 -29.23 -3.97
CA VAL A 70 13.45 -29.55 -5.40
C VAL A 70 14.80 -30.13 -5.84
N THR A 71 15.92 -29.53 -5.41
CA THR A 71 17.26 -30.03 -5.78
C THR A 71 17.53 -31.45 -5.28
N ALA A 72 17.02 -31.81 -4.10
CA ALA A 72 17.17 -33.15 -3.54
C ALA A 72 16.43 -34.23 -4.37
N GLY A 73 15.32 -33.87 -5.04
CA GLY A 73 14.49 -34.83 -5.79
C GLY A 73 14.79 -34.95 -7.28
N ALA A 74 15.55 -34.01 -7.87
CA ALA A 74 15.57 -33.79 -9.32
C ALA A 74 16.90 -34.14 -10.03
N GLY A 75 17.96 -34.54 -9.32
CA GLY A 75 19.20 -35.01 -9.94
C GLY A 75 19.93 -33.95 -10.80
N ALA A 76 20.49 -34.34 -11.96
CA ALA A 76 21.34 -33.49 -12.81
C ALA A 76 20.60 -32.80 -13.99
N LEU A 77 19.31 -32.51 -13.83
CA LEU A 77 18.50 -31.92 -14.90
C LEU A 77 18.90 -30.46 -15.18
N CYS A 78 19.11 -30.10 -16.46
CA CYS A 78 19.40 -28.71 -16.85
C CYS A 78 18.33 -27.71 -16.40
N ALA A 79 17.07 -28.14 -16.29
CA ALA A 79 15.97 -27.33 -15.77
C ALA A 79 16.22 -26.82 -14.33
N LEU A 80 17.08 -27.48 -13.54
CA LEU A 80 17.45 -27.02 -12.21
C LEU A 80 18.33 -25.78 -12.23
N ALA A 81 19.21 -25.64 -13.25
CA ALA A 81 20.01 -24.45 -13.42
C ALA A 81 19.13 -23.23 -13.73
N GLU A 82 18.16 -23.40 -14.65
CA GLU A 82 17.17 -22.38 -14.98
C GLU A 82 16.32 -22.02 -13.76
N LEU A 83 15.85 -23.02 -13.00
CA LEU A 83 15.10 -22.78 -11.77
C LEU A 83 15.92 -22.04 -10.71
N GLY A 84 17.22 -22.34 -10.61
CA GLY A 84 18.16 -21.63 -9.75
C GLY A 84 18.31 -20.16 -10.14
N ALA A 85 18.42 -19.86 -11.43
CA ALA A 85 18.48 -18.49 -11.94
C ALA A 85 17.17 -17.72 -11.68
N VAL A 86 16.02 -18.37 -11.90
CA VAL A 86 14.70 -17.82 -11.59
C VAL A 86 14.57 -17.53 -10.10
N ARG A 87 14.98 -18.46 -9.22
CA ARG A 87 15.01 -18.26 -7.77
C ARG A 87 15.83 -17.03 -7.39
N ALA A 88 17.06 -16.93 -7.88
CA ALA A 88 17.94 -15.81 -7.57
C ALA A 88 17.34 -14.47 -8.02
N SER A 89 16.64 -14.45 -9.17
CA SER A 89 15.89 -13.27 -9.64
C SER A 89 14.76 -12.88 -8.67
N TRP A 90 13.98 -13.84 -8.20
CA TRP A 90 12.91 -13.58 -7.22
C TRP A 90 13.46 -13.13 -5.86
N GLN A 91 14.52 -13.76 -5.36
CA GLN A 91 15.15 -13.37 -4.10
C GLN A 91 15.58 -11.90 -4.11
N ARG A 92 16.22 -11.44 -5.20
CA ARG A 92 16.57 -10.02 -5.38
C ARG A 92 15.35 -9.12 -5.37
N ARG A 93 14.31 -9.46 -6.14
CA ARG A 93 13.07 -8.67 -6.20
C ARG A 93 12.34 -8.58 -4.86
N PHE A 94 12.34 -9.64 -4.06
CA PHE A 94 11.77 -9.58 -2.70
C PHE A 94 12.60 -8.72 -1.76
N GLU A 95 13.93 -8.78 -1.86
CA GLU A 95 14.82 -7.92 -1.08
C GLU A 95 14.64 -6.45 -1.42
N ASP A 96 14.53 -6.13 -2.71
CA ASP A 96 14.32 -4.76 -3.18
C ASP A 96 12.94 -4.25 -2.75
N ALA A 97 11.87 -5.03 -2.96
CA ALA A 97 10.54 -4.69 -2.49
C ALA A 97 10.51 -4.45 -0.96
N ARG A 98 11.23 -5.27 -0.19
CA ARG A 98 11.32 -5.11 1.27
C ARG A 98 12.05 -3.82 1.65
N LYS A 99 13.16 -3.48 0.98
CA LYS A 99 13.88 -2.22 1.20
C LYS A 99 13.02 -1.00 0.85
N GLU A 100 12.34 -1.06 -0.29
CA GLU A 100 11.44 0.01 -0.73
C GLU A 100 10.33 0.25 0.29
N CYS A 101 9.60 -0.81 0.68
CA CYS A 101 8.55 -0.74 1.71
C CYS A 101 9.09 -0.24 3.06
N GLY A 102 10.27 -0.71 3.46
CA GLY A 102 10.93 -0.26 4.70
C GLY A 102 11.26 1.23 4.69
N SER A 103 11.61 1.80 3.53
CA SER A 103 11.80 3.25 3.40
C SER A 103 10.48 4.02 3.34
N LEU A 104 9.45 3.42 2.73
CA LEU A 104 8.19 4.08 2.41
C LEU A 104 7.41 4.49 3.65
N GLY A 105 7.34 3.62 4.67
CA GLY A 105 6.68 3.92 5.93
C GLY A 105 7.28 5.15 6.63
N GLY A 106 8.61 5.26 6.63
CA GLY A 106 9.32 6.44 7.14
C GLY A 106 9.00 7.72 6.36
N LYS A 107 9.04 7.64 5.02
CA LYS A 107 8.72 8.78 4.14
C LYS A 107 7.29 9.28 4.34
N MET A 108 6.31 8.39 4.47
CA MET A 108 4.91 8.75 4.71
C MET A 108 4.71 9.42 6.07
N ARG A 109 5.40 8.95 7.12
CA ARG A 109 5.42 9.63 8.43
C ARG A 109 6.06 11.01 8.34
N ALA A 110 7.15 11.15 7.58
CA ALA A 110 7.82 12.44 7.36
C ALA A 110 6.90 13.47 6.68
N VAL A 111 6.06 13.05 5.72
CA VAL A 111 5.04 13.93 5.10
C VAL A 111 4.09 14.48 6.16
N VAL A 112 3.60 13.64 7.08
CA VAL A 112 2.71 14.06 8.17
C VAL A 112 3.38 15.10 9.07
N HIS A 113 4.65 14.90 9.42
CA HIS A 113 5.42 15.85 10.20
C HIS A 113 5.64 17.18 9.46
N GLY A 114 6.02 17.11 8.18
CA GLY A 114 6.22 18.30 7.35
C GLY A 114 4.94 19.14 7.18
N GLN A 115 3.79 18.48 6.96
CA GLN A 115 2.50 19.16 6.88
C GLN A 115 2.12 19.83 8.20
N ALA A 116 2.40 19.18 9.35
CA ALA A 116 2.15 19.76 10.66
C ALA A 116 2.99 21.02 10.89
N GLN A 117 4.28 20.97 10.56
CA GLN A 117 5.19 22.12 10.70
C GLN A 117 4.79 23.28 9.78
N ALA A 118 4.43 22.98 8.52
CA ALA A 118 3.98 24.00 7.58
C ALA A 118 2.70 24.69 8.07
N ASN A 119 1.74 23.94 8.62
CA ASN A 119 0.52 24.50 9.17
C ASN A 119 0.79 25.46 10.34
N GLU A 120 1.65 25.07 11.28
CA GLU A 120 2.03 25.93 12.40
C GLU A 120 2.78 27.19 11.95
N ALA A 121 3.67 27.07 10.96
CA ALA A 121 4.38 28.22 10.40
C ALA A 121 3.42 29.22 9.73
N VAL A 122 2.44 28.72 8.97
CA VAL A 122 1.41 29.55 8.35
C VAL A 122 0.55 30.23 9.41
N LYS A 123 0.10 29.50 10.43
CA LYS A 123 -0.69 30.05 11.54
C LYS A 123 0.05 31.17 12.27
N SER A 124 1.31 30.95 12.62
CA SER A 124 2.16 31.95 13.28
C SER A 124 2.37 33.20 12.40
N GLY A 125 2.52 33.01 11.08
CA GLY A 125 2.60 34.11 10.12
C GLY A 125 1.35 35.01 10.13
N PHE A 126 0.15 34.43 10.22
CA PHE A 126 -1.10 35.19 10.32
C PHE A 126 -1.26 35.88 11.68
N GLU A 127 -0.92 35.24 12.79
CA GLU A 127 -0.95 35.86 14.13
C GLU A 127 -0.01 37.08 14.23
N GLY A 128 1.09 37.10 13.47
CA GLY A 128 2.03 38.22 13.39
C GLY A 128 1.52 39.44 12.63
N VAL A 129 0.45 39.32 11.83
CA VAL A 129 -0.10 40.44 11.05
C VAL A 129 -1.14 41.20 11.89
N LYS A 130 -0.76 42.37 12.41
CA LYS A 130 -1.72 43.31 13.00
C LYS A 130 -2.54 43.98 11.90
N THR A 131 -3.85 43.75 11.87
CA THR A 131 -4.76 44.55 11.03
C THR A 131 -5.02 45.90 11.70
N PRO A 132 -4.93 47.04 10.98
CA PRO A 132 -5.29 48.33 11.55
C PRO A 132 -6.78 48.32 11.93
N SER A 133 -7.08 48.80 13.15
CA SER A 133 -8.45 49.01 13.62
C SER A 133 -9.10 50.11 12.78
N VAL A 134 -10.27 49.83 12.19
CA VAL A 134 -11.18 50.84 11.62
C VAL A 134 -11.96 51.52 12.73
#